data_AF-A0A3C8C9L1-F1
#
_entry.id   AF-A0A3C8C9L1-F1
#
_cell.length_a   1.000
_cell.length_b   1.000
_cell.length_c   1.000
_cell.angle_alpha   90.00
_cell.angle_beta   90.00
_cell.angle_gamma   90.00
#
_symmetry.space_group_name_H-M   'P 1'
#
loop_
_entity.id
_entity.type
_entity.pdbx_description
1 polymer ?
#
loop_
_entity_poly.entity_id
_entity_poly.type
_entity_poly.pdbx_seq_one_letter_code
_entity_poly.pdbx_strand_id
1 'polypeptide(L)' 'NTVKGKGVSFMEGQTAWHGVAPSKEDYEKALKELQ' A
#
# COMPACT_ATOMS: atom_id res chain seq x y z
N ASN A 1 12.51 1.96 13.41
CA ASN A 1 11.49 0.94 13.12
C ASN A 1 10.53 1.47 12.06
N THR A 2 10.69 1.04 10.81
CA THR A 2 9.80 1.37 9.70
C THR A 2 9.14 0.08 9.20
N VAL A 3 7.92 0.22 8.67
CA VAL A 3 7.18 -0.90 8.07
C VAL A 3 6.90 -0.52 6.62
N LYS A 4 7.16 -1.45 5.70
CA LYS A 4 6.90 -1.23 4.28
C LYS A 4 5.39 -1.17 4.04
N GLY A 5 4.95 -0.17 3.26
CA GLY A 5 3.51 0.04 3.02
C GLY A 5 2.76 0.58 4.23
N LYS A 6 3.46 1.18 5.20
CA LYS A 6 2.85 1.70 6.43
C LYS A 6 1.78 2.74 6.11
N GLY A 7 0.60 2.59 6.71
CA GLY A 7 -0.55 3.48 6.51
C GLY A 7 -1.50 3.06 5.38
N VAL A 8 -1.24 1.94 4.71
CA VAL A 8 -2.17 1.31 3.76
C VAL A 8 -2.33 -0.15 4.18
N SER A 9 -3.48 -0.50 4.73
CA SER A 9 -3.70 -1.76 5.46
C SER A 9 -3.37 -3.00 4.62
N PHE A 10 -3.65 -2.95 3.31
CA PHE A 10 -3.40 -4.05 2.39
C PHE A 10 -1.99 -4.07 1.77
N MET A 11 -1.19 -3.03 2.01
CA MET A 11 0.22 -2.96 1.59
C MET A 11 1.19 -3.10 2.77
N GLU A 12 0.72 -2.89 4.00
CA GLU A 12 1.55 -2.90 5.19
C GLU A 12 2.13 -4.29 5.49
N GLY A 13 3.47 -4.38 5.54
CA GLY A 13 4.19 -5.63 5.80
C GLY A 13 4.18 -6.63 4.65
N GLN A 14 3.62 -6.29 3.49
CA GLN A 14 3.46 -7.20 2.37
C GLN A 14 4.67 -7.17 1.41
N THR A 15 5.28 -8.33 1.20
CA THR A 15 6.40 -8.51 0.26
C THR A 15 5.94 -8.45 -1.20
N ALA A 16 4.70 -8.85 -1.49
CA ALA A 16 4.09 -8.81 -2.82
C ALA A 16 4.13 -7.42 -3.48
N TRP A 17 4.09 -6.34 -2.69
CA TRP A 17 4.19 -4.97 -3.19
C TRP A 17 5.63 -4.50 -3.45
N HIS A 18 6.63 -5.40 -3.43
CA HIS A 18 8.01 -5.03 -3.72
C HIS A 18 8.22 -5.01 -5.23
N GLY A 19 8.26 -3.82 -5.83
CA GLY A 19 8.42 -3.67 -7.28
C GLY A 19 7.15 -3.91 -8.10
N VAL A 20 5.99 -4.02 -7.44
CA VAL A 20 4.68 -4.10 -8.11
C VAL A 20 4.06 -2.71 -8.15
N ALA A 21 3.72 -2.25 -9.35
CA ALA A 21 2.98 -1.01 -9.53
C ALA A 21 1.50 -1.23 -9.15
N PRO A 22 0.91 -0.39 -8.29
CA PRO A 22 -0.51 -0.48 -7.97
C PRO A 22 -1.38 -0.15 -9.17
N SER A 23 -2.51 -0.86 -9.28
CA SER A 23 -3.54 -0.55 -10.26
C SER A 23 -4.25 0.74 -9.88
N LYS A 24 -5.00 1.34 -10.80
CA LYS A 24 -5.77 2.56 -10.52
C LYS A 24 -6.71 2.39 -9.31
N GLU A 25 -7.38 1.25 -9.20
CA GLU A 25 -8.24 0.94 -8.06
C GLU A 25 -7.46 0.81 -6.74
N ASP A 26 -6.28 0.19 -6.76
CA ASP A 26 -5.43 0.06 -5.57
C ASP A 26 -4.91 1.43 -5.12
N TYR A 27 -4.58 2.30 -6.07
CA TYR A 27 -4.20 3.69 -5.78
C TYR A 27 -5.34 4.45 -5.10
N GLU A 28 -6.56 4.36 -5.61
CA GLU A 28 -7.73 5.02 -5.01
C GLU A 28 -8.05 4.48 -3.61
N LYS A 29 -7.89 3.17 -3.39
CA LYS A 29 -8.04 2.56 -2.06
C LYS A 29 -6.95 3.01 -1.09
N ALA A 30 -5.69 3.01 -1.52
CA ALA A 30 -4.58 3.47 -0.72
C ALA A 30 -4.74 4.93 -0.31
N LEU A 31 -5.15 5.80 -1.24
CA LEU A 31 -5.44 7.21 -0.94
C LEU A 31 -6.55 7.39 0.10
N LYS A 32 -7.62 6.60 0.03
CA LYS A 32 -8.71 6.64 1.01
C LYS A 32 -8.26 6.20 2.39
N GLU A 33 -7.32 5.26 2.50
CA GLU A 33 -6.77 4.83 3.80
C GLU A 33 -5.74 5.80 4.38
N LEU A 34 -5.15 6.67 3.55
CA LEU A 34 -4.19 7.69 3.97
C LEU A 34 -4.86 9.00 4.45
N GLN A 35 -6.18 9.16 4.27
CA GLN A 35 -6.97 10.27 4.82
C GLN A 35 -7.34 10.03 6.29
#